data_AF-A0A060ZQY0-F1
#
_entry.id   AF-A0A060ZQY0-F1
#
_cell.length_a   1.000
_cell.length_b   1.000
_cell.length_c   1.000
_cell.angle_alpha   90.00
_cell.angle_beta   90.00
_cell.angle_gamma   90.00
#
_symmetry.space_group_name_H-M   'P 1'
#
loop_
_entity.id
_entity.type
_entity.pdbx_description
1 polymer ?
#
loop_
_entity_poly.entity_id
_entity_poly.type
_entity_poly.pdbx_seq_one_letter_code
_entity_poly.pdbx_strand_id
1 'polypeptide(L)'
;MATLENERPAPCAQAGNGRRCLLNGTECRSGWAGPNFGITHFDNFGFAMLTVFQSITMEGWTDVLYWVNDAIGNEWPWLYFVTLILIGSFFVLNLVLGVLSGEFTKEREKAKSRGEFQKLRETQQLDEDLKGYMEWITQAEVLENDQEGKGLLPLTEADTDSLIGKEGESRVVYY
;
A
#
# COMPACT_ATOMS: atom_id res chain seq x y z
N MET A 1 -41.61 -27.84 -10.50
CA MET A 1 -41.08 -27.09 -9.35
C MET A 1 -42.23 -26.25 -8.81
N ALA A 2 -42.65 -26.48 -7.57
CA ALA A 2 -43.73 -25.71 -6.96
C ALA A 2 -43.10 -24.72 -5.98
N THR A 3 -43.18 -23.43 -6.30
CA THR A 3 -42.71 -22.31 -5.48
C THR A 3 -43.80 -21.25 -5.44
N LEU A 4 -43.92 -20.52 -4.33
CA LEU A 4 -44.75 -19.32 -4.27
C LEU A 4 -44.20 -18.25 -5.23
N GLU A 5 -45.04 -17.37 -5.76
CA GLU A 5 -44.68 -16.41 -6.83
C GLU A 5 -43.51 -15.46 -6.50
N ASN A 6 -43.10 -15.36 -5.23
CA ASN A 6 -41.97 -14.54 -4.78
C ASN A 6 -40.88 -15.31 -4.02
N GLU A 7 -40.95 -16.64 -3.95
CA GLU A 7 -39.95 -17.45 -3.26
C GLU A 7 -38.95 -18.04 -4.25
N ARG A 8 -37.66 -17.90 -3.93
CA ARG A 8 -36.61 -18.64 -4.64
C ARG A 8 -36.79 -20.13 -4.38
N PRO A 9 -36.55 -20.98 -5.37
CA PRO A 9 -36.59 -22.41 -5.15
C PRO A 9 -35.52 -22.83 -4.13
N ALA A 10 -35.97 -23.53 -3.11
CA ALA A 10 -35.15 -24.00 -2.01
C ALA A 10 -35.27 -25.53 -1.86
N PRO A 11 -34.26 -26.18 -1.26
CA PRO A 11 -34.31 -27.60 -0.96
C PRO A 11 -35.52 -27.97 -0.09
N CYS A 12 -35.89 -29.25 -0.14
CA CYS A 12 -36.92 -29.81 0.73
C CYS A 12 -36.54 -31.24 1.11
N ALA A 13 -37.03 -31.69 2.27
CA ALA A 13 -36.74 -33.00 2.83
C ALA A 13 -38.03 -33.81 3.00
N GLN A 14 -38.00 -35.08 2.55
CA GLN A 14 -39.10 -36.04 2.73
C GLN A 14 -39.22 -36.49 4.21
N ALA A 15 -38.09 -36.55 4.91
CA ALA A 15 -37.96 -37.00 6.29
C ALA A 15 -36.82 -36.25 7.00
N GLY A 16 -36.84 -36.21 8.34
CA GLY A 16 -35.85 -35.50 9.16
C GLY A 16 -36.25 -34.05 9.50
N ASN A 17 -35.24 -33.23 9.79
CA ASN A 17 -35.39 -31.84 10.26
C ASN A 17 -35.38 -30.79 9.14
N GLY A 18 -35.26 -31.21 7.88
CA GLY A 18 -35.33 -30.30 6.73
C GLY A 18 -36.74 -29.78 6.45
N ARG A 19 -36.84 -28.79 5.56
CA ARG A 19 -38.09 -28.12 5.19
C ARG A 19 -39.04 -29.07 4.47
N ARG A 20 -40.30 -29.11 4.92
CA ARG A 20 -41.37 -29.86 4.24
C ARG A 20 -42.07 -28.98 3.21
N CYS A 21 -42.63 -29.60 2.17
CA CYS A 21 -43.48 -28.91 1.22
C CYS A 21 -44.74 -28.36 1.91
N LEU A 22 -44.98 -27.05 1.76
CA LEU A 22 -46.14 -26.35 2.37
C LEU A 22 -47.33 -26.22 1.41
N LEU A 23 -47.13 -26.45 0.11
CA LEU A 23 -48.20 -26.37 -0.88
C LEU A 23 -49.03 -27.66 -0.89
N ASN A 24 -50.35 -27.51 -0.84
CA ASN A 24 -51.29 -28.64 -0.87
C ASN A 24 -51.09 -29.47 -2.15
N GLY A 25 -50.99 -30.80 -1.99
CA GLY A 25 -50.80 -31.73 -3.10
C GLY A 25 -49.38 -31.76 -3.69
N THR A 26 -48.39 -31.12 -3.05
CA THR A 26 -46.99 -31.19 -3.47
C THR A 26 -46.20 -32.21 -2.65
N GLU A 27 -45.28 -32.91 -3.32
CA GLU A 27 -44.38 -33.88 -2.69
C GLU A 27 -42.92 -33.56 -3.05
N CYS A 28 -42.01 -33.82 -2.11
CA CYS A 28 -40.58 -33.74 -2.39
C CYS A 28 -40.17 -34.88 -3.32
N ARG A 29 -39.43 -34.57 -4.37
CA ARG A 29 -38.83 -35.57 -5.26
C ARG A 29 -37.37 -35.25 -5.49
N SER A 30 -36.56 -36.29 -5.67
CA SER A 30 -35.18 -36.16 -6.14
C SER A 30 -35.13 -35.74 -7.61
N GLY A 31 -34.02 -35.13 -8.04
CA GLY A 31 -33.79 -34.77 -9.45
C GLY A 31 -33.80 -33.27 -9.74
N TRP A 32 -33.87 -32.41 -8.71
CA TRP A 32 -33.59 -31.00 -8.88
C TRP A 32 -32.08 -30.75 -8.92
N ALA A 33 -31.61 -29.96 -9.89
CA ALA A 33 -30.19 -29.62 -10.03
C ALA A 33 -29.62 -28.83 -8.84
N GLY A 34 -30.49 -28.21 -8.03
CA GLY A 34 -30.11 -27.44 -6.85
C GLY A 34 -30.26 -25.91 -7.04
N PRO A 35 -29.95 -25.13 -5.99
CA PRO A 35 -30.09 -23.68 -6.01
C PRO A 35 -29.19 -23.02 -7.06
N ASN A 36 -29.57 -21.81 -7.51
CA ASN A 36 -28.88 -21.07 -8.56
C ASN A 36 -28.59 -21.91 -9.82
N PHE A 37 -29.60 -22.62 -10.33
CA PHE A 37 -29.47 -23.49 -11.51
C PHE A 37 -28.42 -24.62 -11.35
N GLY A 38 -28.18 -25.07 -10.11
CA GLY A 38 -27.21 -26.11 -9.79
C GLY A 38 -25.76 -25.61 -9.64
N ILE A 39 -25.54 -24.31 -9.45
CA ILE A 39 -24.19 -23.76 -9.24
C ILE A 39 -23.77 -23.89 -7.77
N THR A 40 -24.67 -23.59 -6.83
CA THR A 40 -24.35 -23.52 -5.40
C THR A 40 -24.72 -24.83 -4.71
N HIS A 41 -23.79 -25.78 -4.73
CA HIS A 41 -23.91 -27.11 -4.12
C HIS A 41 -22.55 -27.61 -3.61
N PHE A 42 -22.57 -28.65 -2.75
CA PHE A 42 -21.38 -29.20 -2.10
C PHE A 42 -21.00 -30.62 -2.60
N ASP A 43 -21.57 -31.08 -3.71
CA ASP A 43 -21.37 -32.45 -4.21
C ASP A 43 -19.99 -32.67 -4.85
N ASN A 44 -19.35 -31.61 -5.35
CA ASN A 44 -18.04 -31.66 -6.01
C ASN A 44 -17.08 -30.65 -5.38
N PHE A 45 -15.78 -30.99 -5.35
CA PHE A 45 -14.76 -30.13 -4.77
C PHE A 45 -14.72 -28.72 -5.40
N GLY A 46 -14.83 -28.61 -6.72
CA GLY A 46 -14.79 -27.32 -7.42
C GLY A 46 -15.97 -26.41 -7.07
N PHE A 47 -17.20 -26.93 -7.12
CA PHE A 47 -18.40 -26.17 -6.77
C PHE A 47 -18.50 -25.86 -5.28
N ALA A 48 -18.01 -26.77 -4.41
CA ALA A 48 -17.88 -26.51 -3.00
C ALA A 48 -16.91 -25.34 -2.74
N MET A 49 -15.75 -25.32 -3.42
CA MET A 49 -14.79 -24.21 -3.31
C MET A 49 -15.39 -22.89 -3.78
N LEU A 50 -16.13 -22.88 -4.88
CA LEU A 50 -16.83 -21.68 -5.37
C LEU A 50 -17.86 -21.18 -4.36
N THR A 51 -18.66 -22.07 -3.78
CA THR A 51 -19.69 -21.74 -2.79
C THR A 51 -19.07 -21.21 -1.49
N VAL A 52 -17.93 -21.78 -1.07
CA VAL A 52 -17.15 -21.28 0.07
C VAL A 52 -16.56 -19.92 -0.22
N PHE A 53 -15.99 -19.72 -1.42
CA PHE A 53 -15.45 -18.42 -1.83
C PHE A 53 -16.53 -17.34 -1.82
N GLN A 54 -17.69 -17.60 -2.42
CA GLN A 54 -18.85 -16.71 -2.37
C GLN A 54 -19.30 -16.43 -0.92
N SER A 55 -19.25 -17.42 -0.05
CA SER A 55 -19.60 -17.22 1.36
C SER A 55 -18.60 -16.28 2.05
N ILE A 56 -17.30 -16.47 1.83
CA ILE A 56 -16.23 -15.67 2.42
C ILE A 56 -16.28 -14.20 1.97
N THR A 57 -16.75 -13.91 0.76
CA THR A 57 -16.94 -12.52 0.29
C THR A 57 -18.11 -11.80 0.97
N MET A 58 -18.82 -12.46 1.88
CA MET A 58 -20.00 -11.94 2.58
C MET A 58 -21.17 -11.58 1.65
N GLU A 59 -21.21 -12.12 0.43
CA GLU A 59 -22.28 -11.88 -0.54
C GLU A 59 -23.14 -13.13 -0.72
N GLY A 60 -24.44 -13.05 -0.42
CA GLY A 60 -25.36 -14.18 -0.59
C GLY A 60 -25.06 -15.39 0.30
N TRP A 61 -24.19 -15.27 1.30
CA TRP A 61 -23.84 -16.35 2.23
C TRP A 61 -25.03 -16.80 3.09
N THR A 62 -25.94 -15.87 3.41
CA THR A 62 -27.18 -16.17 4.13
C THR A 62 -28.12 -17.05 3.31
N ASP A 63 -28.17 -16.83 2.00
CA ASP A 63 -28.99 -17.65 1.09
C ASP A 63 -28.48 -19.09 1.07
N VAL A 64 -27.16 -19.28 1.01
CA VAL A 64 -26.52 -20.61 1.10
C VAL A 64 -26.82 -21.27 2.44
N LEU A 65 -26.69 -20.53 3.56
CA LEU A 65 -27.05 -21.02 4.88
C LEU A 65 -28.51 -21.47 4.94
N TYR A 66 -29.44 -20.69 4.40
CA TYR A 66 -30.86 -21.03 4.40
C TYR A 66 -31.15 -22.26 3.53
N TRP A 67 -30.50 -22.43 2.38
CA TRP A 67 -30.63 -23.65 1.59
C TRP A 67 -30.13 -24.88 2.34
N VAL A 68 -29.03 -24.77 3.07
CA VAL A 68 -28.54 -25.88 3.91
C VAL A 68 -29.52 -26.16 5.05
N ASN A 69 -30.04 -25.14 5.72
CA ASN A 69 -31.06 -25.31 6.77
C ASN A 69 -32.31 -25.99 6.23
N ASP A 70 -32.77 -25.63 5.03
CA ASP A 70 -33.94 -26.24 4.40
C ASP A 70 -33.68 -27.69 3.97
N ALA A 71 -32.42 -28.07 3.71
CA ALA A 71 -32.05 -29.44 3.35
C ALA A 71 -31.91 -30.36 4.58
N ILE A 72 -31.20 -29.92 5.63
CA ILE A 72 -30.78 -30.79 6.75
C ILE A 72 -31.29 -30.34 8.14
N GLY A 73 -31.90 -29.16 8.25
CA GLY A 73 -32.32 -28.56 9.51
C GLY A 73 -31.35 -27.49 10.03
N ASN A 74 -31.81 -26.69 11.00
CA ASN A 74 -31.11 -25.47 11.45
C ASN A 74 -30.15 -25.64 12.64
N GLU A 75 -30.04 -26.84 13.23
CA GLU A 75 -29.35 -27.02 14.52
C GLU A 75 -27.83 -26.93 14.45
N TRP A 76 -27.23 -27.37 13.34
CA TRP A 76 -25.79 -27.52 13.17
C TRP A 76 -25.14 -26.59 12.13
N PRO A 77 -25.80 -26.23 11.00
CA PRO A 77 -25.14 -25.47 9.92
C PRO A 77 -24.61 -24.09 10.35
N TRP A 78 -25.27 -23.44 11.30
CA TRP A 78 -24.88 -22.12 11.78
C TRP A 78 -23.45 -22.11 12.35
N LEU A 79 -23.00 -23.17 13.03
CA LEU A 79 -21.64 -23.26 13.56
C LEU A 79 -20.60 -23.23 12.44
N TYR A 80 -20.85 -23.96 11.36
CA TYR A 80 -19.96 -23.97 10.19
C TYR A 80 -19.90 -22.60 9.52
N PHE A 81 -21.06 -22.02 9.17
CA PHE A 81 -21.08 -20.75 8.43
C PHE A 81 -20.59 -19.57 9.27
N VAL A 82 -20.97 -19.47 10.54
CA VAL A 82 -20.52 -18.35 11.40
C VAL A 82 -19.01 -18.39 11.60
N THR A 83 -18.43 -19.56 11.86
CA THR A 83 -16.97 -19.69 12.03
C THR A 83 -16.23 -19.43 10.71
N LEU A 84 -16.77 -19.90 9.59
CA LEU A 84 -16.23 -19.65 8.25
C LEU A 84 -16.21 -18.16 7.89
N ILE A 85 -17.26 -17.41 8.22
CA ILE A 85 -17.31 -15.96 7.98
C ILE A 85 -16.36 -15.22 8.92
N LEU A 86 -16.36 -15.54 10.22
CA LEU A 86 -15.51 -14.85 11.18
C LEU A 86 -14.02 -15.06 10.88
N ILE A 87 -13.60 -16.28 10.61
CA ILE A 87 -12.19 -16.60 10.38
C ILE A 87 -11.82 -16.33 8.93
N GLY A 88 -12.60 -16.85 7.98
CA GLY A 88 -12.30 -16.78 6.55
C GLY A 88 -12.40 -15.36 5.99
N SER A 89 -13.47 -14.63 6.28
CA SER A 89 -13.63 -13.27 5.76
C SER A 89 -12.65 -12.30 6.39
N PHE A 90 -12.40 -12.40 7.70
CA PHE A 90 -11.39 -11.56 8.36
C PHE A 90 -9.99 -11.83 7.78
N PHE A 91 -9.65 -13.10 7.55
CA PHE A 91 -8.38 -13.46 6.92
C PHE A 91 -8.22 -12.85 5.52
N VAL A 92 -9.23 -13.03 4.64
CA VAL A 92 -9.17 -12.50 3.27
C VAL A 92 -9.17 -10.97 3.25
N LEU A 93 -10.01 -10.31 4.05
CA LEU A 93 -10.05 -8.85 4.13
C LEU A 93 -8.71 -8.27 4.60
N ASN A 94 -8.11 -8.84 5.66
CA ASN A 94 -6.81 -8.36 6.14
C ASN A 94 -5.68 -8.63 5.15
N LEU A 95 -5.71 -9.74 4.42
CA LEU A 95 -4.74 -10.02 3.38
C LEU A 95 -4.83 -8.97 2.26
N VAL A 96 -6.05 -8.69 1.77
CA VAL A 96 -6.27 -7.69 0.73
C VAL A 96 -5.83 -6.30 1.19
N LEU A 97 -6.25 -5.88 2.40
CA LEU A 97 -5.84 -4.61 2.98
C LEU A 97 -4.32 -4.52 3.19
N GLY A 98 -3.69 -5.62 3.64
CA GLY A 98 -2.24 -5.70 3.82
C GLY A 98 -1.48 -5.54 2.51
N VAL A 99 -1.91 -6.21 1.44
CA VAL A 99 -1.31 -6.09 0.11
C VAL A 99 -1.49 -4.69 -0.46
N LEU A 100 -2.70 -4.13 -0.39
CA LEU A 100 -2.98 -2.77 -0.87
C LEU A 100 -2.18 -1.72 -0.09
N SER A 101 -2.13 -1.85 1.24
CA SER A 101 -1.33 -0.97 2.11
C SER A 101 0.17 -1.06 1.78
N GLY A 102 0.68 -2.27 1.52
CA GLY A 102 2.08 -2.48 1.13
C GLY A 102 2.41 -1.81 -0.21
N GLU A 103 1.58 -2.00 -1.23
CA GLU A 103 1.78 -1.37 -2.54
C GLU A 103 1.68 0.17 -2.46
N PHE A 104 0.66 0.72 -1.79
CA PHE A 104 0.54 2.17 -1.61
C PHE A 104 1.69 2.78 -0.81
N THR A 105 2.22 2.05 0.18
CA THR A 105 3.39 2.51 0.94
C THR A 105 4.63 2.58 0.04
N LYS A 106 4.88 1.55 -0.77
CA LYS A 106 5.99 1.50 -1.73
C LYS A 106 5.90 2.60 -2.79
N GLU A 107 4.71 2.86 -3.33
CA GLU A 107 4.49 3.97 -4.27
C GLU A 107 4.75 5.33 -3.61
N ARG A 108 4.21 5.53 -2.40
CA ARG A 108 4.40 6.75 -1.60
C ARG A 108 5.87 6.98 -1.24
N GLU A 109 6.60 5.94 -0.85
CA GLU A 109 8.03 6.03 -0.51
C GLU A 109 8.87 6.45 -1.72
N LYS A 110 8.59 5.91 -2.91
CA LYS A 110 9.26 6.34 -4.15
C LYS A 110 8.98 7.80 -4.50
N ALA A 111 7.75 8.27 -4.27
CA ALA A 111 7.42 9.67 -4.48
C ALA A 111 8.13 10.57 -3.46
N LYS A 112 8.16 10.16 -2.18
CA LYS A 112 8.81 10.89 -1.10
C LYS A 112 10.32 10.98 -1.30
N SER A 113 10.98 9.88 -1.69
CA SER A 113 12.44 9.87 -1.89
C SER A 113 12.88 10.79 -3.03
N ARG A 114 12.06 10.92 -4.09
CA ARG A 114 12.30 11.87 -5.18
C ARG A 114 12.19 13.32 -4.71
N GLY A 115 11.18 13.62 -3.89
CA GLY A 115 11.00 14.95 -3.30
C GLY A 115 12.09 15.32 -2.30
N GLU A 116 12.48 14.39 -1.42
CA GLU A 116 13.58 14.60 -0.46
C GLU A 116 14.92 14.85 -1.18
N PHE A 117 15.20 14.13 -2.26
CA PHE A 117 16.43 14.33 -3.05
C PHE A 117 16.48 15.72 -3.71
N GLN A 118 15.36 16.21 -4.26
CA GLN A 118 15.28 17.56 -4.82
C GLN A 118 15.49 18.63 -3.75
N LYS A 119 14.79 18.49 -2.61
CA LYS A 119 14.92 19.43 -1.49
C LYS A 119 16.34 19.49 -0.93
N LEU A 120 17.01 18.34 -0.82
CA LEU A 120 18.40 18.25 -0.37
C LEU A 120 19.34 19.02 -1.31
N ARG A 121 19.14 18.84 -2.63
CA ARG A 121 19.94 19.50 -3.66
C ARG A 121 19.74 21.02 -3.68
N GLU A 122 18.50 21.48 -3.53
CA GLU A 122 18.19 22.92 -3.41
C GLU A 122 18.83 23.54 -2.18
N THR A 123 18.79 22.85 -1.03
CA THR A 123 19.38 23.36 0.21
C THR A 123 20.90 23.45 0.11
N GLN A 124 21.54 22.43 -0.49
CA GLN A 124 22.99 22.41 -0.68
C GLN A 124 23.46 23.52 -1.62
N GLN A 125 22.72 23.78 -2.70
CA GLN A 125 23.03 24.85 -3.63
C GLN A 125 22.88 26.24 -2.99
N LEU A 126 21.85 26.44 -2.16
CA LEU A 126 21.67 27.68 -1.41
C LEU A 126 22.82 27.94 -0.42
N ASP A 127 23.33 26.89 0.22
CA ASP A 127 24.43 27.00 1.18
C ASP A 127 25.77 27.32 0.50
N GLU A 128 26.04 26.73 -0.67
CA GLU A 128 27.20 27.08 -1.51
C GLU A 128 27.12 28.53 -2.00
N ASP A 129 25.96 28.96 -2.51
CA ASP A 129 25.74 30.34 -2.96
C ASP A 129 25.91 31.33 -1.80
N LEU A 130 25.35 31.02 -0.62
CA LEU A 130 25.48 31.86 0.58
C LEU A 130 26.93 32.00 1.04
N LYS A 131 27.70 30.90 1.02
CA LYS A 131 29.12 30.93 1.38
C LYS A 131 29.93 31.74 0.37
N GLY A 132 29.70 31.52 -0.92
CA GLY A 132 30.28 32.33 -1.98
C GLY A 132 29.94 33.81 -1.76
N TYR A 133 28.69 34.09 -1.36
CA TYR A 133 28.27 35.45 -1.04
C TYR A 133 28.97 36.06 0.20
N MET A 134 29.33 35.28 1.20
CA MET A 134 30.09 35.79 2.34
C MET A 134 31.56 36.08 1.97
N GLU A 135 32.14 35.27 1.09
CA GLU A 135 33.55 35.40 0.67
C GLU A 135 33.80 36.69 -0.14
N TRP A 136 32.94 37.07 -1.09
CA TRP A 136 33.14 38.35 -1.82
C TRP A 136 32.97 39.57 -0.91
N ILE A 137 32.05 39.53 0.05
CA ILE A 137 31.84 40.63 1.01
C ILE A 137 33.09 40.82 1.87
N THR A 138 33.58 39.75 2.47
CA THR A 138 34.78 39.81 3.33
C THR A 138 36.02 40.25 2.55
N GLN A 139 36.16 39.83 1.30
CA GLN A 139 37.25 40.27 0.44
C GLN A 139 37.15 41.78 0.10
N ALA A 140 35.95 42.30 -0.17
CA ALA A 140 35.75 43.72 -0.39
C ALA A 140 36.11 44.55 0.86
N GLU A 141 35.69 44.12 2.04
CA GLU A 141 35.98 44.79 3.32
C GLU A 141 37.49 44.83 3.64
N VAL A 142 38.24 43.76 3.31
CA VAL A 142 39.71 43.74 3.46
C VAL A 142 40.38 44.69 2.47
N LEU A 143 39.90 44.75 1.22
CA LEU A 143 40.42 45.67 0.20
C LEU A 143 40.17 47.15 0.56
N GLU A 144 39.05 47.44 1.21
CA GLU A 144 38.71 48.77 1.73
C GLU A 144 39.59 49.14 2.94
N ASN A 145 39.84 48.22 3.88
CA ASN A 145 40.76 48.43 5.00
C ASN A 145 42.22 48.66 4.56
N ASP A 146 42.68 47.99 3.49
CA ASP A 146 44.00 48.24 2.89
C ASP A 146 44.09 49.62 2.20
N GLN A 147 42.96 50.23 1.82
CA GLN A 147 42.90 51.61 1.35
C GLN A 147 42.87 52.61 2.52
N GLU A 148 42.18 52.31 3.62
CA GLU A 148 42.21 53.12 4.84
C GLU A 148 43.58 53.07 5.56
N GLY A 149 44.33 51.97 5.42
CA GLY A 149 45.73 51.84 5.84
C GLY A 149 46.73 52.63 4.98
N LYS A 150 46.32 53.20 3.84
CA LYS A 150 47.16 54.00 2.94
C LYS A 150 46.86 55.50 3.01
N GLY A 151 46.43 55.96 4.17
CA GLY A 151 46.10 57.35 4.44
C GLY A 151 47.03 58.08 5.41
N LEU A 152 48.37 58.02 5.27
CA LEU A 152 49.29 59.12 5.64
C LEU A 152 50.74 58.80 5.26
N LEU A 153 51.39 59.66 4.47
CA LEU A 153 52.85 59.67 4.31
C LEU A 153 53.52 60.31 5.54
N PRO A 154 54.62 59.73 6.02
CA PRO A 154 55.84 60.52 6.17
C PRO A 154 57.05 59.86 5.47
N LEU A 155 57.86 60.73 4.86
CA LEU A 155 59.18 60.46 4.29
C LEU A 155 60.22 60.21 5.40
N THR A 156 60.97 59.10 5.30
CA THR A 156 62.40 58.87 5.64
C THR A 156 62.59 57.33 5.75
N GLU A 157 63.65 56.67 5.31
CA GLU A 157 64.94 57.00 4.70
C GLU A 157 65.42 55.72 3.99
N ALA A 158 66.19 55.91 2.91
CA ALA A 158 67.19 55.00 2.38
C ALA A 158 66.75 53.67 1.74
N ASP A 159 66.89 53.65 0.41
CA ASP A 159 67.26 52.49 -0.38
C ASP A 159 68.20 51.54 0.39
N THR A 160 67.88 50.26 0.40
CA THR A 160 68.87 49.20 0.25
C THR A 160 68.18 47.98 -0.32
N ASP A 161 68.35 47.81 -1.63
CA ASP A 161 68.71 46.56 -2.30
C ASP A 161 68.10 45.28 -1.72
N SER A 162 67.17 44.62 -2.43
CA SER A 162 67.49 43.76 -3.58
C SER A 162 68.66 42.81 -3.25
N LEU A 163 68.48 41.51 -3.54
CA LEU A 163 69.35 40.37 -3.15
C LEU A 163 68.93 39.80 -1.78
N ILE A 164 68.21 38.67 -1.72
CA ILE A 164 68.79 37.32 -1.81
C ILE A 164 67.70 36.33 -2.27
N GLY A 165 68.00 35.61 -3.36
CA GLY A 165 67.64 34.19 -3.55
C GLY A 165 66.19 33.80 -3.83
N LYS A 166 65.73 33.98 -5.07
CA LYS A 166 64.82 33.00 -5.70
C LYS A 166 65.61 32.14 -6.69
N GLU A 167 66.10 31.01 -6.20
CA GLU A 167 66.38 29.78 -6.96
C GLU A 167 65.34 28.78 -6.42
N GLY A 168 64.37 28.29 -7.18
CA GLY A 168 64.52 27.53 -8.41
C GLY A 168 64.15 26.08 -8.08
N GLU A 169 63.00 25.60 -8.54
CA GLU A 169 62.82 24.22 -9.03
C GLU A 169 61.42 24.09 -9.65
N SER A 170 61.37 23.47 -10.83
CA SER A 170 60.19 23.31 -11.67
C SER A 170 59.88 21.83 -11.85
N ARG A 171 58.58 21.48 -11.84
CA ARG A 171 57.95 20.22 -12.35
C ARG A 171 58.25 18.97 -11.49
N VAL A 172 57.38 17.96 -11.36
CA VAL A 172 56.92 17.01 -12.39
C VAL A 172 55.75 16.16 -11.83
N VAL A 173 54.91 15.69 -12.76
CA VAL A 173 53.73 14.80 -12.66
C VAL A 173 54.13 13.32 -12.38
N TYR A 174 53.12 12.43 -12.33
CA TYR A 174 53.08 10.95 -12.44
C TYR A 174 52.76 10.24 -11.10
N TYR A 175 51.83 9.28 -11.00
CA TYR A 175 51.06 8.47 -11.95
C TYR A 175 49.60 8.34 -11.50
#